data_AF-A0A1E8PNI2-F1
#
_entry.id   AF-A0A1E8PNI2-F1
#
_cell.length_a   1.000
_cell.length_b   1.000
_cell.length_c   1.000
_cell.angle_alpha   90.00
_cell.angle_beta   90.00
_cell.angle_gamma   90.00
#
_symmetry.space_group_name_H-M   'P 1'
#
loop_
_entity.id
_entity.type
_entity.pdbx_description
1 polymer ?
#
loop_
_entity_poly.entity_id
_entity_poly.type
_entity_poly.pdbx_seq_one_letter_code
_entity_poly.pdbx_strand_id
1 'polypeptide(L)'
;MTKAALPLLHPGASVLTLTCLGAVRAAPYYNTMGLAKASREASVRHLAESLGQRGIRANGISAGPIKTLAASGIKDFSKLLGFVAKHAPLRRNVNIEEVGNTAAFLLSDPASGITGEITCVDGGSSQVMAVHTETEQCAGDRYFTRAACRLLIARNPSGQENAAAAAACRHRGKRRLSG
;
A
#
# COMPACT_ATOMS: atom_id res chain seq x y z
N MET A 1 -3.95 -5.87 23.46
CA MET A 1 -3.31 -4.82 24.30
C MET A 1 -4.34 -3.86 24.87
N THR A 2 -5.19 -3.23 24.05
CA THR A 2 -6.16 -2.23 24.52
C THR A 2 -7.07 -2.69 25.66
N LYS A 3 -7.63 -3.92 25.57
CA LYS A 3 -8.43 -4.51 26.65
C LYS A 3 -7.68 -4.59 28.00
N ALA A 4 -6.39 -4.91 27.98
CA ALA A 4 -5.58 -5.03 29.19
C ALA A 4 -5.17 -3.66 29.76
N ALA A 5 -4.93 -2.67 28.90
CA ALA A 5 -4.61 -1.30 29.31
C ALA A 5 -5.83 -0.51 29.79
N LEU A 6 -7.04 -0.98 29.50
CA LEU A 6 -8.30 -0.29 29.74
C LEU A 6 -8.51 0.26 31.18
N PRO A 7 -8.07 -0.42 32.26
CA PRO A 7 -8.14 0.13 33.62
C PRO A 7 -7.24 1.35 33.86
N LEU A 8 -6.21 1.53 33.02
CA LEU A 8 -5.24 2.62 33.12
C LEU A 8 -5.58 3.81 32.21
N LEU A 9 -6.54 3.67 31.29
CA LEU A 9 -6.90 4.71 30.33
C LEU A 9 -7.92 5.69 30.90
N HIS A 10 -7.55 6.97 30.89
CA HIS A 10 -8.39 8.10 31.32
C HIS A 10 -9.30 8.60 30.18
N PRO A 11 -10.39 9.33 30.48
CA PRO A 11 -11.10 10.12 29.48
C PRO A 11 -10.13 11.07 28.77
N GLY A 12 -10.21 11.17 27.44
CA GLY A 12 -9.26 11.91 26.60
C GLY A 12 -8.07 11.09 26.11
N ALA A 13 -7.87 9.86 26.61
CA ALA A 13 -6.80 9.00 26.11
C ALA A 13 -6.98 8.64 24.62
N SER A 14 -5.86 8.38 23.95
CA SER A 14 -5.84 8.02 22.53
C SER A 14 -4.99 6.77 22.32
N VAL A 15 -5.52 5.84 21.53
CA VAL A 15 -4.83 4.61 21.15
C VAL A 15 -4.52 4.66 19.67
N LEU A 16 -3.27 4.34 19.33
CA LEU A 16 -2.76 4.44 17.97
C LEU A 16 -2.18 3.10 17.51
N THR A 17 -2.36 2.80 16.22
CA THR A 17 -1.70 1.66 15.57
C THR A 17 -1.07 2.04 14.24
N LEU A 18 -0.16 1.20 13.76
CA LEU A 18 0.45 1.34 12.43
C LEU A 18 -0.06 0.27 11.47
N THR A 19 -0.46 0.73 10.29
CA THR A 19 -0.87 -0.04 9.12
C THR A 19 -0.08 0.41 7.88
N CYS A 20 -0.37 -0.16 6.72
CA CYS A 20 0.25 0.21 5.45
C CYS A 20 -0.71 -0.09 4.28
N LEU A 21 -0.39 0.43 3.11
CA LEU A 21 -1.17 0.31 1.87
C LEU A 21 -1.57 -1.15 1.51
N GLY A 22 -0.79 -2.14 1.96
CA GLY A 22 -1.05 -3.56 1.75
C GLY A 22 -2.37 -4.07 2.36
N ALA A 23 -3.02 -3.29 3.23
CA ALA A 23 -4.34 -3.61 3.78
C ALA A 23 -5.48 -3.37 2.78
N VAL A 24 -5.35 -2.35 1.93
CA VAL A 24 -6.42 -1.90 1.01
C VAL A 24 -6.14 -2.28 -0.44
N ARG A 25 -4.88 -2.55 -0.79
CA ARG A 25 -4.46 -2.98 -2.12
C ARG A 25 -3.51 -4.17 -2.03
N ALA A 26 -3.60 -5.08 -2.99
CA ALA A 26 -2.66 -6.18 -3.10
C ALA A 26 -1.27 -5.63 -3.38
N ALA A 27 -0.37 -5.76 -2.40
CA ALA A 27 1.02 -5.41 -2.55
C ALA A 27 1.87 -6.68 -2.72
N PRO A 28 2.77 -6.72 -3.71
CA PRO A 28 3.71 -7.81 -3.89
C PRO A 28 4.53 -8.02 -2.62
N TYR A 29 4.82 -9.27 -2.31
CA TYR A 29 5.62 -9.68 -1.15
C TYR A 29 4.99 -9.37 0.22
N TYR A 30 3.83 -8.69 0.28
CA TYR A 30 3.08 -8.44 1.51
C TYR A 30 2.13 -9.59 1.86
N ASN A 31 1.68 -10.40 0.88
CA ASN A 31 0.94 -11.66 1.07
C ASN A 31 -0.03 -11.65 2.27
N THR A 32 0.19 -12.55 3.24
CA THR A 32 -0.63 -12.72 4.45
C THR A 32 -0.55 -11.53 5.42
N MET A 33 0.52 -10.74 5.38
CA MET A 33 0.60 -9.51 6.18
C MET A 33 -0.45 -8.48 5.75
N GLY A 34 -0.83 -8.44 4.46
CA GLY A 34 -1.91 -7.58 3.99
C GLY A 34 -3.24 -7.89 4.69
N LEU A 35 -3.59 -9.17 4.82
CA LEU A 35 -4.78 -9.61 5.56
C LEU A 35 -4.72 -9.23 7.04
N ALA A 36 -3.57 -9.43 7.67
CA ALA A 36 -3.36 -9.04 9.07
C ALA A 36 -3.52 -7.51 9.26
N LYS A 37 -3.04 -6.71 8.32
CA LYS A 37 -3.19 -5.24 8.34
C LYS A 37 -4.65 -4.82 8.08
N ALA A 38 -5.36 -5.47 7.17
CA ALA A 38 -6.79 -5.22 6.95
C ALA A 38 -7.62 -5.55 8.21
N SER A 39 -7.34 -6.68 8.86
CA SER A 39 -7.96 -7.03 10.14
C SER A 39 -7.65 -6.00 11.23
N ARG A 40 -6.40 -5.50 11.28
CA ARG A 40 -6.01 -4.42 12.21
C ARG A 40 -6.77 -3.12 11.94
N GLU A 41 -6.96 -2.72 10.69
CA GLU A 41 -7.76 -1.53 10.35
C GLU A 41 -9.23 -1.68 10.73
N ALA A 42 -9.81 -2.86 10.54
CA ALA A 42 -11.15 -3.15 11.04
C ALA A 42 -11.22 -3.04 12.58
N SER A 43 -10.20 -3.53 13.28
CA SER A 43 -10.15 -3.43 14.75
C SER A 43 -10.12 -1.99 15.25
N VAL A 44 -9.53 -1.05 14.51
CA VAL A 44 -9.54 0.38 14.86
C VAL A 44 -10.96 0.91 14.93
N ARG A 45 -11.80 0.60 13.94
CA ARG A 45 -13.22 1.02 13.91
C ARG A 45 -14.01 0.42 15.06
N HIS A 46 -13.84 -0.87 15.33
CA HIS A 46 -14.52 -1.53 16.45
C HIS A 46 -14.06 -1.03 17.82
N LEU A 47 -12.78 -0.70 17.96
CA LEU A 47 -12.24 -0.10 19.18
C LEU A 47 -12.74 1.33 19.37
N ALA A 48 -12.80 2.13 18.30
CA ALA A 48 -13.34 3.49 18.36
C ALA A 48 -14.80 3.49 18.85
N GLU A 49 -15.63 2.58 18.33
CA GLU A 49 -17.01 2.43 18.77
C GLU A 49 -17.10 1.98 20.24
N SER A 50 -16.32 0.97 20.62
CA SER A 50 -16.37 0.40 21.98
C SER A 50 -15.85 1.35 23.06
N LEU A 51 -14.90 2.24 22.71
CA LEU A 51 -14.20 3.11 23.65
C LEU A 51 -14.68 4.57 23.60
N GLY A 52 -15.39 4.96 22.54
CA GLY A 52 -15.84 6.33 22.33
C GLY A 52 -16.73 6.87 23.45
N GLN A 53 -17.61 6.03 24.04
CA GLN A 53 -18.45 6.41 25.18
C GLN A 53 -17.64 6.80 26.43
N ARG A 54 -16.39 6.34 26.53
CA ARG A 54 -15.47 6.70 27.62
C ARG A 54 -14.61 7.93 27.29
N GLY A 55 -14.85 8.58 26.16
CA GLY A 55 -14.03 9.67 25.66
C GLY A 55 -12.63 9.23 25.22
N ILE A 56 -12.46 7.95 24.86
CA ILE A 56 -11.17 7.40 24.42
C ILE A 56 -11.21 7.23 22.89
N ARG A 57 -10.17 7.72 22.22
CA ARG A 57 -10.06 7.68 20.75
C ARG A 57 -9.21 6.50 20.30
N ALA A 58 -9.51 5.96 19.13
CA ALA A 58 -8.70 4.91 18.52
C ALA A 58 -8.48 5.22 17.03
N ASN A 59 -7.21 5.33 16.61
CA ASN A 59 -6.85 5.66 15.23
C ASN A 59 -5.71 4.76 14.72
N GLY A 60 -5.49 4.80 13.41
CA GLY A 60 -4.35 4.17 12.77
C GLY A 60 -3.60 5.14 11.84
N ILE A 61 -2.31 4.90 11.64
CA ILE A 61 -1.53 5.56 10.60
C ILE A 61 -1.13 4.53 9.55
N SER A 62 -1.52 4.76 8.30
CA SER A 62 -1.03 4.02 7.14
C SER A 62 0.25 4.70 6.64
N ALA A 63 1.40 4.16 7.07
CA ALA A 63 2.69 4.74 6.74
C ALA A 63 3.18 4.26 5.37
N GLY A 64 3.86 5.14 4.65
CA GLY A 64 4.66 4.79 3.48
C GLY A 64 5.85 3.89 3.84
N PRO A 65 6.56 3.35 2.84
CA PRO A 65 7.70 2.48 3.09
C PRO A 65 8.84 3.28 3.75
N ILE A 66 9.30 2.80 4.92
CA ILE A 66 10.44 3.34 5.67
C ILE A 66 11.44 2.20 5.90
N LYS A 67 12.73 2.49 5.76
CA LYS A 67 13.79 1.52 6.02
C LYS A 67 13.89 1.25 7.52
N THR A 68 13.38 0.10 7.94
CA THR A 68 13.38 -0.38 9.34
C THR A 68 13.90 -1.81 9.42
N LEU A 69 14.21 -2.29 10.63
CA LEU A 69 14.59 -3.69 10.85
C LEU A 69 13.48 -4.68 10.46
N ALA A 70 12.21 -4.30 10.61
CA ALA A 70 11.09 -5.15 10.18
C ALA A 70 10.99 -5.22 8.64
N ALA A 71 11.39 -4.15 7.95
CA ALA A 71 11.34 -4.07 6.50
C ALA A 71 12.54 -4.74 5.80
N SER A 72 13.68 -4.92 6.49
CA SER A 72 14.87 -5.54 5.90
C SER A 72 14.68 -7.03 5.56
N GLY A 73 13.69 -7.70 6.16
CA GLY A 73 13.32 -9.09 5.84
C GLY A 73 12.45 -9.25 4.59
N ILE A 74 11.96 -8.15 3.99
CA ILE A 74 11.07 -8.20 2.82
C ILE A 74 11.90 -8.17 1.54
N LYS A 75 11.76 -9.21 0.71
CA LYS A 75 12.41 -9.30 -0.60
C LYS A 75 12.04 -8.09 -1.46
N ASP A 76 13.04 -7.52 -2.15
CA ASP A 76 12.86 -6.38 -3.06
C ASP A 76 12.31 -5.07 -2.43
N PHE A 77 12.36 -4.91 -1.10
CA PHE A 77 11.88 -3.68 -0.43
C PHE A 77 12.60 -2.40 -0.90
N SER A 78 13.89 -2.48 -1.26
CA SER A 78 14.63 -1.35 -1.83
C SER A 78 14.06 -0.87 -3.17
N LYS A 79 13.49 -1.77 -3.99
CA LYS A 79 12.82 -1.40 -5.24
C LYS A 79 11.53 -0.64 -4.97
N LEU A 80 10.76 -1.07 -3.95
CA LEU A 80 9.57 -0.37 -3.51
C LEU A 80 9.91 1.05 -3.03
N LEU A 81 10.96 1.22 -2.22
CA LEU A 81 11.45 2.54 -1.79
C LEU A 81 11.83 3.43 -2.97
N GLY A 82 12.53 2.89 -3.98
CA GLY A 82 12.90 3.64 -5.18
C GLY A 82 11.69 3.98 -6.04
N PHE A 83 10.71 3.07 -6.13
CA PHE A 83 9.47 3.30 -6.85
C PHE A 83 8.64 4.39 -6.20
N VAL A 84 8.44 4.33 -4.88
CA VAL A 84 7.67 5.33 -4.13
C VAL A 84 8.32 6.70 -4.23
N ALA A 85 9.65 6.80 -4.04
CA ALA A 85 10.36 8.06 -4.20
C ALA A 85 10.15 8.70 -5.59
N LYS A 86 10.07 7.90 -6.66
CA LYS A 86 9.88 8.42 -8.02
C LYS A 86 8.43 8.79 -8.32
N HIS A 87 7.45 8.06 -7.79
CA HIS A 87 6.05 8.15 -8.23
C HIS A 87 5.12 8.84 -7.24
N ALA A 88 5.53 9.00 -5.97
CA ALA A 88 4.71 9.69 -4.97
C ALA A 88 4.50 11.15 -5.39
N PRO A 89 3.33 11.75 -5.10
CA PRO A 89 3.09 13.17 -5.33
C PRO A 89 4.21 14.07 -4.78
N LEU A 90 4.73 13.76 -3.58
CA LEU A 90 5.86 14.48 -2.99
C LEU A 90 7.25 14.12 -3.54
N ARG A 91 7.34 13.16 -4.49
CA ARG A 91 8.58 12.70 -5.14
C ARG A 91 9.72 12.35 -4.17
N ARG A 92 9.36 11.82 -3.00
CA ARG A 92 10.28 11.32 -1.98
C ARG A 92 9.59 10.29 -1.09
N ASN A 93 10.39 9.52 -0.36
CA ASN A 93 9.88 8.69 0.74
C ASN A 93 9.61 9.55 1.98
N VAL A 94 8.68 9.08 2.79
CA VAL A 94 8.42 9.64 4.12
C VAL A 94 9.51 9.20 5.10
N ASN A 95 9.72 9.99 6.14
CA ASN A 95 10.65 9.66 7.22
C ASN A 95 9.90 9.32 8.53
N ILE A 96 10.63 8.88 9.55
CA ILE A 96 10.03 8.50 10.84
C ILE A 96 9.51 9.72 11.60
N GLU A 97 10.09 10.90 11.36
CA GLU A 97 9.70 12.16 11.98
C GLU A 97 8.33 12.62 11.51
N GLU A 98 8.00 12.46 10.23
CA GLU A 98 6.68 12.78 9.66
C GLU A 98 5.58 11.87 10.22
N VAL A 99 5.87 10.57 10.32
CA VAL A 99 4.97 9.60 10.96
C VAL A 99 4.85 9.91 12.46
N GLY A 100 5.95 10.25 13.12
CA GLY A 100 6.00 10.60 14.54
C GLY A 100 5.22 11.88 14.86
N ASN A 101 5.35 12.91 14.03
CA ASN A 101 4.60 14.17 14.17
C ASN A 101 3.09 13.93 14.00
N THR A 102 2.71 13.10 13.02
CA THR A 102 1.31 12.71 12.83
C THR A 102 0.79 11.88 14.01
N ALA A 103 1.61 10.98 14.54
CA ALA A 103 1.29 10.21 15.74
C ALA A 103 1.10 11.11 16.95
N ALA A 104 2.02 12.07 17.18
CA ALA A 104 1.92 13.04 18.26
C ALA A 104 0.64 13.86 18.13
N PHE A 105 0.31 14.35 16.92
CA PHE A 105 -0.96 15.04 16.66
C PHE A 105 -2.17 14.17 17.01
N LEU A 106 -2.25 12.94 16.49
CA LEU A 106 -3.37 12.04 16.74
C LEU A 106 -3.49 11.62 18.21
N LEU A 107 -2.39 11.63 18.97
CA LEU A 107 -2.37 11.35 20.41
C LEU A 107 -2.74 12.57 21.27
N SER A 108 -2.73 13.78 20.70
CA SER A 108 -2.97 15.05 21.40
C SER A 108 -4.43 15.54 21.31
N ASP A 109 -4.79 16.53 22.14
CA ASP A 109 -6.13 17.13 22.22
C ASP A 109 -6.62 17.85 20.95
N PRO A 110 -5.76 18.49 20.13
CA PRO A 110 -6.16 19.03 18.83
C PRO A 110 -6.82 18.01 17.89
N ALA A 111 -6.54 16.71 18.08
CA ALA A 111 -7.19 15.62 17.34
C ALA A 111 -8.43 15.04 18.06
N SER A 112 -9.02 15.76 19.02
CA SER A 112 -10.17 15.31 19.82
C SER A 112 -11.38 14.90 18.98
N GLY A 113 -11.56 15.49 17.80
CA GLY A 113 -12.62 15.12 16.84
C GLY A 113 -12.30 13.93 15.95
N ILE A 114 -11.10 13.32 16.04
CA ILE A 114 -10.63 12.28 15.12
C ILE A 114 -10.58 10.93 15.86
N THR A 115 -11.44 10.00 15.45
CA THR A 115 -11.49 8.61 15.95
C THR A 115 -11.99 7.66 14.86
N GLY A 116 -11.57 6.40 14.92
CA GLY A 116 -11.90 5.37 13.92
C GLY A 116 -11.15 5.52 12.59
N GLU A 117 -10.22 6.48 12.50
CA GLU A 117 -9.64 6.94 11.24
C GLU A 117 -8.31 6.24 10.93
N ILE A 118 -8.03 6.04 9.64
CA ILE A 118 -6.74 5.54 9.14
C ILE A 118 -6.06 6.64 8.33
N THR A 119 -5.22 7.44 8.98
CA THR A 119 -4.54 8.56 8.35
C THR A 119 -3.36 8.07 7.50
N CYS A 120 -3.31 8.43 6.22
CA CYS A 120 -2.21 8.09 5.33
C CYS A 120 -1.04 9.08 5.48
N VAL A 121 0.16 8.55 5.77
CA VAL A 121 1.42 9.31 5.85
C VAL A 121 2.43 8.64 4.93
N ASP A 122 2.30 8.89 3.63
CA ASP A 122 3.00 8.13 2.60
C ASP A 122 3.38 8.99 1.37
N GLY A 123 3.39 10.32 1.55
CA GLY A 123 3.67 11.29 0.49
C GLY A 123 2.61 11.35 -0.62
N GLY A 124 1.41 10.81 -0.36
CA GLY A 124 0.28 10.73 -1.30
C GLY A 124 0.32 9.49 -2.19
N SER A 125 1.21 8.53 -1.91
CA SER A 125 1.38 7.33 -2.74
C SER A 125 0.14 6.44 -2.77
N SER A 126 -0.57 6.28 -1.65
CA SER A 126 -1.85 5.55 -1.55
C SER A 126 -2.90 6.04 -2.54
N GLN A 127 -2.96 7.34 -2.83
CA GLN A 127 -4.00 7.92 -3.68
C GLN A 127 -3.74 7.68 -5.16
N VAL A 128 -2.48 7.75 -5.58
CA VAL A 128 -2.12 7.77 -7.02
C VAL A 128 -1.47 6.49 -7.52
N MET A 129 -0.87 5.67 -6.65
CA MET A 129 -0.14 4.48 -7.10
C MET A 129 -1.04 3.25 -7.20
N ALA A 130 -1.28 2.79 -8.42
CA ALA A 130 -1.73 1.43 -8.64
C ALA A 130 -0.56 0.48 -8.36
N VAL A 131 -0.74 -0.47 -7.43
CA VAL A 131 0.28 -1.47 -7.11
C VAL A 131 0.26 -2.58 -8.19
N HIS A 132 0.55 -2.22 -9.44
CA HIS A 132 0.78 -3.19 -10.51
C HIS A 132 2.28 -3.35 -10.71
N THR A 133 2.88 -4.33 -10.04
CA THR A 133 4.23 -4.79 -10.38
C THR A 133 4.18 -5.86 -11.46
N GLU A 134 3.59 -5.59 -12.62
CA GLU A 134 3.71 -6.49 -13.76
C GLU A 134 3.72 -5.72 -15.08
N THR A 135 4.83 -5.04 -15.37
CA THR A 135 5.26 -4.86 -16.77
C THR A 135 6.54 -5.65 -17.09
N GLU A 136 7.23 -6.23 -16.11
CA GLU A 136 8.41 -7.08 -16.36
C GLU A 136 8.13 -8.60 -16.24
N GLN A 137 7.07 -9.03 -15.56
CA GLN A 137 6.77 -10.46 -15.39
C GLN A 137 6.25 -11.14 -16.68
N CYS A 138 5.54 -10.39 -17.54
CA CYS A 138 4.90 -10.94 -18.74
C CYS A 138 5.91 -11.26 -19.88
N ALA A 139 7.16 -10.82 -19.78
CA ALA A 139 8.18 -11.04 -20.81
C ALA A 139 8.85 -12.44 -20.76
N GLY A 140 8.63 -13.21 -19.69
CA GLY A 140 9.30 -14.49 -19.45
C GLY A 140 8.44 -15.74 -19.60
N ASP A 141 7.11 -15.61 -19.59
CA ASP A 141 6.23 -16.76 -19.47
C ASP A 141 5.83 -17.33 -20.85
N ARG A 142 6.40 -18.49 -21.19
CA ARG A 142 6.20 -19.15 -22.51
C ARG A 142 4.75 -19.57 -22.77
N TYR A 143 3.87 -19.50 -21.78
CA TYR A 143 2.47 -19.90 -21.87
C TYR A 143 1.52 -18.77 -22.33
N PHE A 144 1.97 -17.52 -22.36
CA PHE A 144 1.09 -16.39 -22.72
C PHE A 144 1.05 -16.09 -24.22
N THR A 145 1.22 -17.09 -25.08
CA THR A 145 1.24 -16.90 -26.53
C THR A 145 -0.15 -17.09 -27.14
N ARG A 146 -0.63 -16.01 -27.77
CA ARG A 146 -1.82 -15.82 -28.63
C ARG A 146 -3.18 -15.52 -27.97
N ALA A 147 -3.65 -16.26 -26.97
CA ALA A 147 -5.03 -16.07 -26.49
C ALA A 147 -5.24 -14.74 -25.76
N ALA A 148 -4.34 -14.39 -24.83
CA ALA A 148 -4.47 -13.18 -24.04
C ALA A 148 -4.11 -11.89 -24.79
N CYS A 149 -3.25 -11.99 -25.81
CA CYS A 149 -2.94 -10.87 -26.69
C CYS A 149 -4.16 -10.43 -27.51
N ARG A 150 -5.02 -11.38 -27.91
CA ARG A 150 -6.32 -11.06 -28.56
C ARG A 150 -7.31 -10.38 -27.61
N LEU A 151 -7.30 -10.75 -26.33
CA LEU A 151 -8.23 -10.20 -25.35
C LEU A 151 -7.88 -8.76 -24.93
N LEU A 152 -6.58 -8.45 -24.85
CA LEU A 152 -6.09 -7.11 -24.51
C LEU A 152 -6.34 -6.09 -25.64
N ILE A 153 -6.25 -6.51 -26.89
CA ILE A 153 -6.54 -5.64 -28.05
C ILE A 153 -8.04 -5.28 -28.14
N ALA A 154 -8.93 -6.16 -27.69
CA ALA A 154 -10.38 -5.94 -27.76
C ALA A 154 -10.93 -4.94 -26.72
N ARG A 155 -10.18 -4.61 -25.67
CA ARG A 155 -10.66 -3.78 -24.55
C ARG A 155 -10.20 -2.31 -24.58
N ASN A 156 -9.38 -1.89 -25.54
CA ASN A 156 -8.87 -0.52 -25.59
C ASN A 156 -8.88 0.05 -27.04
N PRO A 157 -10.00 0.65 -27.49
CA PRO A 157 -10.14 1.15 -28.85
C PRO A 157 -9.39 2.47 -29.12
N SER A 158 -8.83 3.14 -28.10
CA SER A 158 -8.02 4.36 -28.25
C SER A 158 -6.51 4.08 -28.40
N GLY A 159 -6.16 3.24 -29.36
CA GLY A 159 -5.25 3.59 -30.46
C GLY A 159 -3.82 4.14 -30.28
N GLN A 160 -3.17 4.23 -29.11
CA GLN A 160 -1.79 4.78 -29.06
C GLN A 160 -0.69 3.94 -28.39
N GLU A 161 -0.99 3.00 -27.48
CA GLU A 161 0.06 2.14 -26.89
C GLU A 161 0.24 0.77 -27.58
N ASN A 162 -0.69 0.39 -28.47
CA ASN A 162 -0.74 -0.97 -29.03
C ASN A 162 0.25 -1.24 -30.18
N ALA A 163 0.83 -0.21 -30.81
CA ALA A 163 1.75 -0.40 -31.94
C ALA A 163 3.11 -0.98 -31.51
N ALA A 164 3.63 -0.55 -30.36
CA ALA A 164 4.90 -1.03 -29.82
C ALA A 164 4.81 -2.50 -29.35
N ALA A 165 3.70 -2.86 -28.69
CA ALA A 165 3.44 -4.24 -28.26
C ALA A 165 3.25 -5.21 -29.44
N ALA A 166 2.53 -4.78 -30.48
CA ALA A 166 2.33 -5.58 -31.70
C ALA A 166 3.63 -5.75 -32.52
N ALA A 167 4.51 -4.74 -32.54
CA ALA A 167 5.80 -4.82 -33.22
C ALA A 167 6.80 -5.74 -32.49
N ALA A 168 6.85 -5.68 -31.15
CA ALA A 168 7.70 -6.56 -30.33
C ALA A 168 7.34 -8.04 -30.49
N CYS A 169 6.05 -8.37 -30.66
CA CYS A 169 5.58 -9.73 -30.86
C CYS A 169 5.96 -10.29 -32.25
N ARG A 170 5.96 -9.46 -33.31
CA ARG A 170 6.35 -9.88 -34.67
C ARG A 170 7.86 -10.11 -34.80
N HIS A 171 8.68 -9.36 -34.07
CA HIS A 171 10.14 -9.44 -34.21
C HIS A 171 10.76 -10.70 -33.60
N ARG A 172 10.16 -11.29 -32.55
CA ARG A 172 10.64 -12.54 -31.93
C ARG A 172 10.15 -13.82 -32.63
N GLY A 173 9.07 -13.75 -33.41
CA GLY A 173 8.58 -14.90 -34.18
C GLY A 173 9.44 -15.28 -35.39
N LYS A 174 10.23 -14.35 -35.95
CA LYS A 174 11.06 -14.60 -37.15
C LYS A 174 12.48 -15.12 -36.89
N ARG A 175 13.00 -15.07 -35.64
CA ARG A 175 14.36 -15.55 -35.32
C ARG A 175 14.44 -17.01 -34.87
N ARG A 176 13.37 -17.80 -34.99
CA ARG A 176 13.31 -19.19 -34.48
C ARG A 176 12.78 -20.21 -35.49
N LEU A 177 12.92 -19.93 -36.79
CA LEU A 177 12.61 -20.86 -37.89
C LEU A 177 13.78 -21.01 -38.88
N SER A 178 15.02 -20.73 -38.46
CA SER A 178 16.23 -20.92 -39.27
C SER A 178 17.36 -21.59 -38.47
N GLY A 179 17.01 -22.60 -37.69
CA GLY A 179 17.91 -23.51 -36.99
C GLY A 179 17.27 -24.86 -36.87
#